data_AF-A0A8S1PJT1-F1
#
_entry.id   AF-A0A8S1PJT1-F1
#
_cell.length_a   1.000
_cell.length_b   1.000
_cell.length_c   1.000
_cell.angle_alpha   90.00
_cell.angle_beta   90.00
_cell.angle_gamma   90.00
#
_symmetry.space_group_name_H-M   'P 1'
#
loop_
_entity.id
_entity.type
_entity.pdbx_description
1 polymer ?
#
loop_
_entity_poly.entity_id
_entity_poly.type
_entity_poly.pdbx_seq_one_letter_code
_entity_poly.pdbx_strand_id
1 'polypeptide(L)'
;MNIEVENKKIEAIIQWSKELFSLEGQVKRFSAEMNEVVQLCTKEKYELNFVQNTKSKRWIELDIGIKQKIEVYANNELQNIDLIVFTIQIGAQYPVKDVRIVCKTTFVRPTLADGRNLIADVLLQPWNYKLSLVSIIKQIPSFLDRVLLNRFDKIYLQNIGQYYLGSSYSIDELKDYPDLARFPTIQQQNAFFQNIQVRLIGLSDAHFYLFEMIDGKDDYVRLIFRAPLQSCVQLKRKKDNSTQLSISWKNYKNKQEEQQIFTINEYDKFIRLFLRRLNQYQHVRMTSNSYMVFGDQQQAEKQKINSIMKNLNQLENEIDKKFNQQTINKLMDLYQQAIEFYSSASDYLYEIYLNKLQTLIQRQDVQVILQYK
;
A
#
# COMPACT_ATOMS: atom_id res chain seq x y z
N MET A 1 21.42 -19.47 19.27
CA MET A 1 22.03 -19.03 18.00
C MET A 1 23.40 -19.68 17.90
N ASN A 2 23.74 -20.34 16.80
CA ASN A 2 25.06 -20.98 16.62
C ASN A 2 26.06 -19.94 16.13
N ILE A 3 27.03 -19.57 16.98
CA ILE A 3 27.96 -18.46 16.75
C ILE A 3 28.83 -18.70 15.50
N GLU A 4 29.23 -19.94 15.22
CA GLU A 4 30.05 -20.26 14.03
C GLU A 4 29.29 -20.05 12.72
N VAL A 5 27.98 -20.35 12.72
CA VAL A 5 27.13 -20.18 11.53
C VAL A 5 26.93 -18.69 11.22
N GLU A 6 26.72 -17.87 12.25
CA GLU A 6 26.57 -16.42 12.09
C GLU A 6 27.89 -15.75 11.67
N ASN A 7 29.04 -16.18 12.21
CA ASN A 7 30.35 -15.68 11.78
C ASN A 7 30.60 -15.92 10.29
N LYS A 8 30.27 -17.11 9.76
CA LYS A 8 30.40 -17.40 8.32
C LYS A 8 29.49 -16.52 7.46
N LYS A 9 28.27 -16.23 7.91
CA LYS A 9 27.36 -15.32 7.18
C LYS A 9 27.90 -13.89 7.16
N ILE A 10 28.45 -13.41 8.29
CA ILE A 10 29.05 -12.07 8.38
C ILE A 10 30.25 -11.95 7.44
N GLU A 11 31.14 -12.93 7.44
CA GLU A 11 32.29 -12.97 6.52
C GLU A 11 31.85 -12.90 5.05
N ALA A 12 30.82 -13.66 4.67
CA ALA A 12 30.27 -13.63 3.33
C ALA A 12 29.72 -12.24 2.95
N ILE A 13 28.98 -11.57 3.84
CA ILE A 13 28.45 -10.22 3.59
C ILE A 13 29.57 -9.19 3.53
N ILE A 14 30.57 -9.26 4.42
CA ILE A 14 31.73 -8.36 4.39
C ILE A 14 32.47 -8.54 3.07
N GLN A 15 32.64 -9.77 2.60
CA GLN A 15 33.27 -10.03 1.32
C GLN A 15 32.45 -9.42 0.18
N TRP A 16 31.13 -9.57 0.20
CA TRP A 16 30.26 -8.96 -0.80
C TRP A 16 30.24 -7.43 -0.73
N SER A 17 30.38 -6.83 0.45
CA SER A 17 30.46 -5.38 0.59
C SER A 17 31.63 -4.78 -0.19
N LYS A 18 32.70 -5.55 -0.43
CA LYS A 18 33.84 -5.14 -1.27
C LYS A 18 33.50 -5.10 -2.77
N GLU A 19 32.47 -5.84 -3.21
CA GLU A 19 31.97 -5.79 -4.58
C GLU A 19 30.97 -4.63 -4.78
N LEU A 20 30.18 -4.33 -3.75
CA LEU A 20 29.18 -3.27 -3.80
C LEU A 20 29.77 -1.86 -3.63
N PHE A 21 30.76 -1.73 -2.74
CA PHE A 21 31.34 -0.43 -2.39
C PHE A 21 32.60 -0.14 -3.20
N SER A 22 32.72 1.10 -3.70
CA SER A 22 33.87 1.53 -4.49
C SER A 22 35.02 2.06 -3.64
N LEU A 23 34.78 2.44 -2.38
CA LEU A 23 35.77 3.04 -1.50
C LEU A 23 36.06 2.17 -0.27
N GLU A 24 37.34 2.02 0.08
CA GLU A 24 37.78 1.25 1.25
C GLU A 24 37.17 1.76 2.57
N GLY A 25 36.96 3.08 2.68
CA GLY A 25 36.31 3.69 3.84
C GLY A 25 34.88 3.20 4.06
N GLN A 26 34.14 2.90 2.99
CA GLN A 26 32.79 2.34 3.08
C GLN A 26 32.82 0.92 3.63
N VAL A 27 33.73 0.08 3.11
CA VAL A 27 33.94 -1.29 3.58
C VAL A 27 34.33 -1.32 5.06
N LYS A 28 35.27 -0.46 5.47
CA LYS A 28 35.70 -0.35 6.88
C LYS A 28 34.54 0.05 7.80
N ARG A 29 33.78 1.09 7.40
CA ARG A 29 32.63 1.56 8.15
C ARG A 29 31.56 0.47 8.29
N PHE A 30 31.18 -0.14 7.17
CA PHE A 30 30.20 -1.20 7.14
C PHE A 30 30.63 -2.40 8.01
N SER A 31 31.87 -2.88 7.86
CA SER A 31 32.39 -4.01 8.63
C SER A 31 32.38 -3.73 10.14
N ALA A 32 32.74 -2.51 10.56
CA ALA A 32 32.68 -2.12 11.97
C ALA A 32 31.24 -2.16 12.50
N GLU A 33 30.28 -1.58 11.76
CA GLU A 33 28.88 -1.58 12.18
C GLU A 33 28.24 -2.97 12.19
N MET A 34 28.61 -3.86 11.26
CA MET A 34 28.10 -5.24 11.23
C MET A 34 28.45 -6.02 12.49
N ASN A 35 29.66 -5.83 13.03
CA ASN A 35 30.05 -6.43 14.30
C ASN A 35 29.15 -5.92 15.45
N GLU A 36 28.85 -4.62 15.47
CA GLU A 36 27.96 -4.04 16.48
C GLU A 36 26.51 -4.52 16.33
N VAL A 37 26.01 -4.68 15.11
CA VAL A 37 24.67 -5.23 14.82
C VAL A 37 24.55 -6.65 15.36
N VAL A 38 25.55 -7.50 15.11
CA VAL A 38 25.55 -8.90 15.58
C VAL A 38 25.59 -8.96 17.11
N GLN A 39 26.42 -8.11 17.74
CA GLN A 39 26.45 -8.01 19.19
C GLN A 39 25.11 -7.54 19.76
N LEU A 40 24.45 -6.57 19.11
CA LEU A 40 23.12 -6.11 19.50
C LEU A 40 22.09 -7.24 19.42
N CYS A 41 21.99 -7.92 18.29
CA CYS A 41 21.03 -9.01 18.07
C CYS A 41 21.33 -10.28 18.88
N THR A 42 22.56 -10.44 19.39
CA THR A 42 22.89 -11.54 20.31
C THR A 42 22.47 -11.20 21.74
N LYS A 43 22.60 -9.93 22.16
CA LYS A 43 22.27 -9.46 23.50
C LYS A 43 20.78 -9.18 23.67
N GLU A 44 20.18 -8.54 22.68
CA GLU A 44 18.76 -8.25 22.58
C GLU A 44 18.07 -9.37 21.80
N LYS A 45 16.81 -9.70 22.12
CA LYS A 45 16.09 -10.85 21.52
C LYS A 45 15.60 -10.61 20.08
N TYR A 46 16.40 -9.98 19.23
CA TYR A 46 16.12 -9.86 17.80
C TYR A 46 16.48 -11.15 17.07
N GLU A 47 15.71 -11.50 16.05
CA GLU A 47 16.13 -12.51 15.08
C GLU A 47 16.81 -11.80 13.91
N LEU A 48 18.04 -12.21 13.59
CA LEU A 48 18.81 -11.60 12.52
C LEU A 48 18.97 -12.62 11.40
N ASN A 49 18.63 -12.20 10.18
CA ASN A 49 18.98 -12.94 8.99
C ASN A 49 19.65 -12.02 7.98
N PHE A 50 20.56 -12.61 7.23
CA PHE A 50 21.37 -11.90 6.26
C PHE A 50 21.02 -12.43 4.89
N VAL A 51 20.57 -11.53 4.01
CA VAL A 51 20.14 -11.90 2.67
C VAL A 51 20.94 -11.11 1.66
N GLN A 52 21.49 -11.84 0.70
CA GLN A 52 21.98 -11.22 -0.52
C GLN A 52 20.80 -11.08 -1.47
N ASN A 53 20.50 -9.85 -1.90
CA ASN A 53 19.64 -9.65 -3.04
C ASN A 53 20.41 -10.03 -4.32
N THR A 54 20.48 -11.32 -4.58
CA THR A 54 21.23 -11.92 -5.72
C THR A 54 20.66 -11.49 -7.06
N LYS A 55 19.37 -11.14 -7.11
CA LYS A 55 18.66 -10.73 -8.33
C LYS A 55 19.13 -9.37 -8.84
N SER A 56 19.18 -8.37 -7.96
CA SER A 56 19.50 -6.99 -8.36
C SER A 56 20.96 -6.59 -8.12
N LYS A 57 21.69 -7.31 -7.26
CA LYS A 57 23.04 -6.96 -6.74
C LYS A 57 23.16 -5.51 -6.23
N ARG A 58 22.03 -4.85 -5.96
CA ARG A 58 21.97 -3.41 -5.67
C ARG A 58 22.07 -3.12 -4.18
N TRP A 59 21.62 -4.05 -3.36
CA TRP A 59 21.40 -3.87 -1.93
C TRP A 59 22.01 -5.01 -1.16
N ILE A 60 22.79 -4.72 -0.12
CA ILE A 60 22.94 -5.65 1.00
C ILE A 60 21.65 -5.57 1.83
N GLU A 61 21.04 -6.71 2.15
CA GLU A 61 19.79 -6.78 2.91
C GLU A 61 20.02 -7.42 4.28
N LEU A 62 19.60 -6.70 5.33
CA LEU A 62 19.63 -7.16 6.71
C LEU A 62 18.20 -7.31 7.21
N ASP A 63 17.75 -8.54 7.40
CA ASP A 63 16.41 -8.83 7.92
C ASP A 63 16.46 -8.87 9.46
N ILE A 64 15.69 -7.97 10.06
CA ILE A 64 15.56 -7.79 11.50
C ILE A 64 14.16 -8.24 11.92
N GLY A 65 14.09 -9.39 12.57
CA GLY A 65 12.89 -9.94 13.19
C GLY A 65 12.72 -9.45 14.62
N ILE A 66 11.58 -8.83 14.91
CA ILE A 66 11.17 -8.40 16.24
C ILE A 66 10.10 -9.35 16.76
N LYS A 67 10.38 -10.00 17.89
CA LYS A 67 9.42 -10.89 18.56
C LYS A 67 8.38 -10.04 19.30
N GLN A 68 7.19 -9.94 18.73
CA GLN A 68 6.07 -9.25 19.34
C GLN A 68 4.80 -9.98 18.97
N LYS A 69 4.01 -10.34 19.99
CA LYS A 69 2.70 -10.97 19.79
C LYS A 69 1.69 -9.90 19.40
N ILE A 70 1.13 -10.03 18.20
CA ILE A 70 0.11 -9.13 17.69
C ILE A 70 -1.02 -9.97 17.13
N GLU A 71 -2.22 -9.66 17.59
CA GLU A 71 -3.47 -10.16 17.05
C GLU A 71 -3.91 -9.28 15.89
N VAL A 72 -4.03 -9.88 14.71
CA VAL A 72 -4.47 -9.20 13.49
C VAL A 72 -5.68 -9.93 12.93
N TYR A 73 -6.75 -9.19 12.67
CA TYR A 73 -7.88 -9.72 11.91
C TYR A 73 -7.57 -9.65 10.41
N ALA A 74 -7.43 -10.81 9.78
CA ALA A 74 -7.24 -10.94 8.33
C ALA A 74 -8.17 -12.03 7.79
N ASN A 75 -8.86 -11.75 6.68
CA ASN A 75 -9.80 -12.68 6.05
C ASN A 75 -10.88 -13.24 6.99
N ASN A 76 -11.39 -12.41 7.91
CA ASN A 76 -12.36 -12.79 8.95
C ASN A 76 -11.84 -13.80 9.99
N GLU A 77 -10.53 -14.02 10.06
CA GLU A 77 -9.88 -14.86 11.07
C GLU A 77 -8.91 -14.04 11.93
N LEU A 78 -8.83 -14.40 13.21
CA LEU A 78 -7.83 -13.87 14.13
C LEU A 78 -6.50 -14.58 13.87
N GLN A 79 -5.50 -13.85 13.38
CA GLN A 79 -4.16 -14.35 13.17
C GLN A 79 -3.23 -13.82 14.25
N ASN A 80 -2.41 -14.71 14.81
CA ASN A 80 -1.34 -14.35 15.73
C ASN A 80 -0.04 -14.20 14.95
N ILE A 81 0.51 -12.99 14.97
CA ILE A 81 1.84 -12.70 14.44
C ILE A 81 2.78 -12.66 15.63
N ASP A 82 3.78 -13.54 15.65
CA ASP A 82 4.79 -13.61 16.71
C ASP A 82 6.12 -12.96 16.30
N LEU A 83 6.32 -12.68 15.00
CA LEU A 83 7.53 -12.11 14.44
C LEU A 83 7.23 -11.09 13.34
N ILE A 84 7.69 -9.85 13.52
CA ILE A 84 7.63 -8.80 12.50
C ILE A 84 9.01 -8.60 11.92
N VAL A 85 9.13 -8.69 10.59
CA VAL A 85 10.40 -8.57 9.89
C VAL A 85 10.48 -7.22 9.16
N PHE A 86 11.58 -6.52 9.42
CA PHE A 86 12.00 -5.33 8.68
C PHE A 86 13.31 -5.62 7.97
N THR A 87 13.42 -5.22 6.72
CA THR A 87 14.67 -5.32 5.95
C THR A 87 15.33 -3.96 5.89
N ILE A 88 16.58 -3.87 6.33
CA ILE A 88 17.45 -2.72 6.09
C ILE A 88 18.21 -2.98 4.79
N GLN A 89 17.97 -2.15 3.77
CA GLN A 89 18.64 -2.23 2.47
C GLN A 89 19.75 -1.19 2.40
N ILE A 90 20.95 -1.62 2.04
CA ILE A 90 22.17 -0.81 2.05
C ILE A 90 22.77 -0.82 0.64
N GLY A 91 22.80 0.34 -0.01
CA GLY A 91 23.26 0.49 -1.38
C GLY A 91 24.69 1.04 -1.49
N ALA A 92 25.17 1.15 -2.72
CA ALA A 92 26.55 1.51 -3.05
C ALA A 92 27.01 2.89 -2.52
N GLN A 93 26.10 3.80 -2.18
CA GLN A 93 26.42 5.14 -1.64
C GLN A 93 26.47 5.21 -0.10
N TYR A 94 26.33 4.08 0.60
CA TYR A 94 26.48 4.02 2.06
C TYR A 94 27.90 4.47 2.48
N PRO A 95 28.08 5.21 3.58
CA PRO A 95 27.08 5.67 4.55
C PRO A 95 26.42 7.01 4.21
N VAL A 96 26.78 7.63 3.10
CA VAL A 96 26.31 8.98 2.77
C VAL A 96 24.83 8.97 2.38
N LYS A 97 24.41 7.99 1.56
CA LYS A 97 23.04 7.82 1.03
C LYS A 97 22.70 6.34 0.87
N ASP A 98 21.54 6.07 0.27
CA ASP A 98 21.08 4.75 -0.14
C ASP A 98 20.94 3.73 1.00
N VAL A 99 20.40 4.19 2.13
CA VAL A 99 19.88 3.31 3.17
C VAL A 99 18.36 3.40 3.17
N ARG A 100 17.71 2.24 3.18
CA ARG A 100 16.25 2.13 3.22
C ARG A 100 15.84 1.13 4.28
N ILE A 101 14.62 1.30 4.79
CA ILE A 101 13.97 0.31 5.64
C ILE A 101 12.66 -0.04 4.98
N VAL A 102 12.40 -1.32 4.77
CA VAL A 102 11.11 -1.80 4.27
C VAL A 102 10.55 -2.81 5.26
N CYS A 103 9.23 -2.86 5.39
CA CYS A 103 8.58 -3.92 6.17
C CYS A 103 8.29 -5.11 5.25
N LYS A 104 8.47 -6.34 5.76
CA LYS A 104 8.14 -7.58 5.06
C LYS A 104 6.89 -8.26 5.60
N THR A 105 6.56 -8.01 6.88
CA THR A 105 5.41 -8.62 7.54
C THR A 105 4.18 -7.71 7.49
N THR A 106 3.05 -8.23 7.03
CA THR A 106 1.77 -7.51 7.08
C THR A 106 1.12 -7.68 8.45
N PHE A 107 1.17 -6.65 9.29
CA PHE A 107 0.58 -6.67 10.64
C PHE A 107 -0.42 -5.55 10.94
N VAL A 108 -0.63 -4.63 9.98
CA VAL A 108 -1.64 -3.57 10.03
C VAL A 108 -2.27 -3.38 8.64
N ARG A 109 -3.44 -2.75 8.58
CA ARG A 109 -4.12 -2.38 7.33
C ARG A 109 -4.58 -0.92 7.43
N PRO A 110 -4.16 -0.01 6.53
CA PRO A 110 -3.33 -0.22 5.33
C PRO A 110 -1.95 -0.79 5.66
N THR A 111 -1.50 -1.76 4.85
CA THR A 111 -0.23 -2.46 5.07
C THR A 111 0.99 -1.54 4.85
N LEU A 112 2.02 -1.75 5.66
CA LEU A 112 3.36 -1.17 5.49
C LEU A 112 4.30 -2.09 4.70
N ALA A 113 3.88 -3.33 4.44
CA ALA A 113 4.66 -4.35 3.72
C ALA A 113 4.52 -4.25 2.20
N ASP A 114 4.38 -3.03 1.68
CA ASP A 114 4.21 -2.75 0.25
C ASP A 114 5.48 -2.21 -0.42
N GLY A 115 6.62 -2.26 0.26
CA GLY A 115 7.94 -1.89 -0.26
C GLY A 115 8.30 -0.41 -0.17
N ARG A 116 7.45 0.41 0.46
CA ARG A 116 7.77 1.82 0.71
C ARG A 116 8.96 1.97 1.67
N ASN A 117 9.75 3.02 1.49
CA ASN A 117 10.86 3.31 2.41
C ASN A 117 10.35 3.95 3.69
N LEU A 118 10.63 3.32 4.83
CA LEU A 118 10.21 3.69 6.18
C LEU A 118 11.31 4.43 6.97
N ILE A 119 12.49 4.66 6.38
CA ILE A 119 13.66 5.14 7.13
C ILE A 119 13.42 6.45 7.89
N ALA A 120 12.69 7.38 7.29
CA ALA A 120 12.40 8.67 7.93
C ALA A 120 11.43 8.52 9.10
N ASP A 121 10.45 7.62 8.99
CA ASP A 121 9.43 7.36 10.03
C ASP A 121 9.99 6.55 11.20
N VAL A 122 10.95 5.66 10.93
CA VAL A 122 11.67 4.91 11.95
C VAL A 122 12.60 5.84 12.74
N LEU A 123 13.43 6.62 12.04
CA LEU A 123 14.45 7.47 12.66
C LEU A 123 13.92 8.81 13.18
N LEU A 124 12.73 9.23 12.74
CA LEU A 124 12.16 10.55 12.97
C LEU A 124 13.05 11.72 12.50
N GLN A 125 14.03 11.42 11.63
CA GLN A 125 14.95 12.37 11.02
C GLN A 125 15.46 11.82 9.69
N PRO A 126 15.97 12.66 8.78
CA PRO A 126 16.64 12.20 7.57
C PRO A 126 17.88 11.36 7.90
N TRP A 127 18.11 10.32 7.11
CA TRP A 127 19.37 9.58 7.14
C TRP A 127 20.56 10.52 6.88
N ASN A 128 21.64 10.30 7.62
CA ASN A 128 22.92 10.94 7.37
C ASN A 128 24.07 10.03 7.83
N TYR A 129 25.28 10.32 7.34
CA TYR A 129 26.48 9.50 7.56
C TYR A 129 26.93 9.36 9.02
N LYS A 130 26.37 10.14 9.96
CA LYS A 130 26.68 10.02 11.39
C LYS A 130 25.84 8.94 12.07
N LEU A 131 24.71 8.56 11.48
CA LEU A 131 23.87 7.47 11.98
C LEU A 131 24.48 6.10 11.61
N SER A 132 24.12 5.08 12.38
CA SER A 132 24.60 3.71 12.19
C SER A 132 23.46 2.73 11.99
N LEU A 133 23.75 1.55 11.47
CA LEU A 133 22.79 0.45 11.33
C LEU A 133 22.22 0.04 12.70
N VAL A 134 23.04 0.08 13.76
CA VAL A 134 22.60 -0.14 15.14
C VAL A 134 21.58 0.90 15.58
N SER A 135 21.78 2.18 15.23
CA SER A 135 20.84 3.24 15.60
C SER A 135 19.50 3.12 14.87
N ILE A 136 19.49 2.52 13.68
CA ILE A 136 18.26 2.12 12.99
C ILE A 136 17.56 1.02 13.80
N ILE A 137 18.24 -0.09 14.07
CA ILE A 137 17.65 -1.28 14.71
C ILE A 137 17.00 -0.93 16.05
N LYS A 138 17.70 -0.14 16.88
CA LYS A 138 17.20 0.30 18.19
C LYS A 138 15.95 1.19 18.12
N GLN A 139 15.67 1.81 16.99
CA GLN A 139 14.50 2.67 16.82
C GLN A 139 13.28 1.94 16.26
N ILE A 140 13.46 0.74 15.69
CA ILE A 140 12.35 -0.03 15.14
C ILE A 140 11.29 -0.38 16.21
N PRO A 141 11.63 -0.80 17.45
CA PRO A 141 10.62 -1.07 18.48
C PRO A 141 9.75 0.15 18.78
N SER A 142 10.34 1.32 19.00
CA SER A 142 9.60 2.56 19.25
C SER A 142 8.75 2.98 18.05
N PHE A 143 9.19 2.72 16.82
CA PHE A 143 8.39 2.91 15.62
C PHE A 143 7.18 1.97 15.61
N LEU A 144 7.39 0.70 15.92
CA LEU A 144 6.35 -0.31 15.96
C LEU A 144 5.28 0.01 17.00
N ASP A 145 5.66 0.46 18.19
CA ASP A 145 4.72 0.92 19.21
C ASP A 145 3.83 2.07 18.71
N ARG A 146 4.41 3.05 17.99
CA ARG A 146 3.64 4.15 17.38
C ARG A 146 2.66 3.64 16.32
N VAL A 147 3.09 2.69 15.48
CA VAL A 147 2.22 2.08 14.46
C VAL A 147 1.07 1.34 15.14
N LEU A 148 1.34 0.56 16.19
CA LEU A 148 0.33 -0.24 16.87
C LEU A 148 -0.67 0.59 17.68
N LEU A 149 -0.22 1.72 18.24
CA LEU A 149 -1.10 2.71 18.88
C LEU A 149 -2.11 3.28 17.87
N ASN A 150 -1.66 3.53 16.64
CA ASN A 150 -2.45 4.15 15.57
C ASN A 150 -2.96 3.14 14.53
N ARG A 151 -3.01 1.85 14.86
CA ARG A 151 -3.31 0.77 13.89
C ARG A 151 -4.69 0.86 13.24
N PHE A 152 -5.60 1.63 13.83
CA PHE A 152 -6.94 1.87 13.31
C PHE A 152 -7.06 3.22 12.57
N ASP A 153 -6.05 4.09 12.66
CA ASP A 153 -6.01 5.35 11.91
C ASP A 153 -5.41 5.10 10.52
N LYS A 154 -6.30 4.91 9.55
CA LYS A 154 -5.93 4.63 8.15
C LYS A 154 -5.19 5.81 7.50
N ILE A 155 -5.45 7.04 7.92
CA ILE A 155 -4.80 8.24 7.38
C ILE A 155 -3.38 8.33 7.92
N TYR A 156 -3.20 8.09 9.22
CA TYR A 156 -1.88 7.97 9.83
C TYR A 156 -1.05 6.91 9.11
N LEU A 157 -1.56 5.68 9.00
CA LEU A 157 -0.85 4.57 8.33
C LEU A 157 -0.55 4.84 6.85
N GLN A 158 -1.43 5.53 6.13
CA GLN A 158 -1.17 5.93 4.75
C GLN A 158 0.02 6.89 4.65
N ASN A 159 0.20 7.80 5.61
CA ASN A 159 1.27 8.80 5.58
C ASN A 159 2.65 8.26 5.97
N ILE A 160 2.72 7.05 6.54
CA ILE A 160 3.99 6.41 6.89
C ILE A 160 4.70 5.92 5.63
N GLY A 161 5.96 6.28 5.49
CA GLY A 161 6.84 5.80 4.43
C GLY A 161 6.47 6.27 3.04
N GLN A 162 7.40 6.11 2.10
CA GLN A 162 7.16 6.51 0.72
C GLN A 162 8.03 5.81 -0.31
N TYR A 163 7.49 5.69 -1.51
CA TYR A 163 8.29 5.61 -2.73
C TYR A 163 8.62 7.02 -3.22
N TYR A 164 9.88 7.27 -3.58
CA TYR A 164 10.34 8.56 -4.06
C TYR A 164 10.07 8.74 -5.56
N LEU A 165 9.41 9.85 -5.92
CA LEU A 165 9.22 10.27 -7.31
C LEU A 165 10.57 10.47 -8.00
N GLY A 166 10.64 10.11 -9.28
CA GLY A 166 11.86 10.16 -10.09
C GLY A 166 12.88 9.06 -9.81
N SER A 167 12.73 8.30 -8.71
CA SER A 167 13.63 7.20 -8.40
C SER A 167 13.34 5.96 -9.25
N SER A 168 14.40 5.18 -9.50
CA SER A 168 14.33 3.91 -10.24
C SER A 168 14.27 2.72 -9.29
N TYR A 169 13.40 1.76 -9.62
CA TYR A 169 13.14 0.53 -8.88
C TYR A 169 13.32 -0.65 -9.83
N SER A 170 13.90 -1.74 -9.33
CA SER A 170 13.96 -2.98 -10.11
C SER A 170 12.58 -3.61 -10.14
N ILE A 171 12.17 -4.13 -11.29
CA ILE A 171 10.91 -4.87 -11.44
C ILE A 171 10.90 -6.10 -10.53
N ASP A 172 12.05 -6.78 -10.37
CA ASP A 172 12.18 -7.94 -9.49
C ASP A 172 12.06 -7.57 -8.02
N GLU A 173 12.61 -6.43 -7.61
CA GLU A 173 12.41 -5.89 -6.25
C GLU A 173 10.91 -5.63 -5.99
N LEU A 174 10.20 -5.05 -6.96
CA LEU A 174 8.75 -4.84 -6.85
C LEU A 174 7.97 -6.17 -6.80
N LYS A 175 8.52 -7.27 -7.32
CA LYS A 175 7.89 -8.60 -7.24
C LYS A 175 7.92 -9.19 -5.84
N ASP A 176 8.92 -8.83 -5.05
CA ASP A 176 9.10 -9.34 -3.69
C ASP A 176 8.11 -8.72 -2.68
N TYR A 177 7.27 -7.75 -3.10
CA TYR A 177 6.22 -7.16 -2.28
C TYR A 177 4.82 -7.61 -2.75
N PRO A 178 4.23 -8.66 -2.14
CA PRO A 178 2.95 -9.21 -2.56
C PRO A 178 1.77 -8.25 -2.31
N ASP A 179 1.86 -7.39 -1.29
CA ASP A 179 0.85 -6.37 -0.99
C ASP A 179 0.84 -5.22 -2.02
N LEU A 180 1.88 -5.11 -2.87
CA LEU A 180 1.92 -4.20 -4.01
C LEU A 180 1.44 -4.92 -5.28
N ALA A 181 0.16 -4.77 -5.57
CA ALA A 181 -0.44 -5.30 -6.79
C ALA A 181 0.09 -4.53 -8.00
N ARG A 182 0.34 -5.24 -9.09
CA ARG A 182 1.03 -4.71 -10.26
C ARG A 182 0.21 -5.00 -11.51
N PHE A 183 -0.05 -3.97 -12.30
CA PHE A 183 -0.83 -4.05 -13.52
C PHE A 183 -0.06 -3.40 -14.67
N PRO A 184 0.44 -4.18 -15.64
CA PRO A 184 0.96 -3.63 -16.88
C PRO A 184 -0.14 -2.84 -17.59
N THR A 185 0.20 -1.66 -18.09
CA THR A 185 -0.77 -0.78 -18.76
C THR A 185 -0.13 -0.03 -19.90
N ILE A 186 -0.97 0.41 -20.83
CA ILE A 186 -0.59 1.35 -21.88
C ILE A 186 -1.15 2.72 -21.53
N GLN A 187 -0.35 3.76 -21.69
CA GLN A 187 -0.80 5.15 -21.58
C GLN A 187 -0.56 5.86 -22.92
N GLN A 188 -1.60 6.48 -23.45
CA GLN A 188 -1.49 7.36 -24.63
C GLN A 188 -1.19 8.79 -24.14
N GLN A 189 -0.02 9.33 -24.49
CA GLN A 189 0.29 10.73 -24.23
C GLN A 189 -0.07 11.58 -25.45
N ASN A 190 -1.03 12.49 -25.27
CA ASN A 190 -1.55 13.45 -26.26
C ASN A 190 -2.25 12.83 -27.48
N ALA A 191 -3.40 13.40 -27.87
CA ALA A 191 -4.17 12.93 -29.03
C ALA A 191 -3.47 13.15 -30.38
N PHE A 192 -2.44 14.00 -30.43
CA PHE A 192 -1.77 14.42 -31.68
C PHE A 192 -0.60 13.53 -32.10
N PHE A 193 0.11 12.91 -31.16
CA PHE A 193 1.17 11.96 -31.45
C PHE A 193 0.83 10.66 -30.73
N GLN A 194 0.70 9.55 -31.47
CA GLN A 194 0.41 8.24 -30.91
C GLN A 194 1.62 7.66 -30.14
N ASN A 195 2.18 8.42 -29.21
CA ASN A 195 3.22 7.93 -28.30
C ASN A 195 2.54 7.04 -27.26
N ILE A 196 2.44 5.77 -27.62
CA ILE A 196 2.05 4.68 -26.75
C ILE A 196 3.25 4.39 -25.85
N GLN A 197 3.07 4.60 -24.54
CA GLN A 197 4.09 4.25 -23.56
C GLN A 197 3.60 3.08 -22.71
N VAL A 198 4.44 2.07 -22.61
CA VAL A 198 4.26 0.96 -21.66
C VAL A 198 4.58 1.49 -20.26
N ARG A 199 3.66 1.23 -19.34
CA ARG A 199 3.71 1.65 -17.94
C ARG A 199 3.41 0.45 -17.06
N LEU A 200 3.78 0.58 -15.79
CA LEU A 200 3.40 -0.34 -14.73
C LEU A 200 2.63 0.43 -13.66
N ILE A 201 1.40 0.02 -13.38
CA ILE A 201 0.67 0.52 -12.22
C ILE A 201 1.06 -0.33 -11.01
N GLY A 202 1.53 0.30 -9.95
CA GLY A 202 1.61 -0.27 -8.61
C GLY A 202 0.43 0.20 -7.78
N LEU A 203 -0.31 -0.71 -7.18
CA LEU A 203 -1.42 -0.41 -6.29
C LEU A 203 -1.14 -1.08 -4.96
N SER A 204 -1.00 -0.29 -3.89
CA SER A 204 -0.97 -0.80 -2.53
C SER A 204 -2.29 -0.51 -1.83
N ASP A 205 -2.42 -0.90 -0.55
CA ASP A 205 -3.61 -0.55 0.23
C ASP A 205 -3.75 0.95 0.44
N ALA A 206 -2.66 1.72 0.32
CA ALA A 206 -2.67 3.13 0.64
C ALA A 206 -2.42 4.07 -0.53
N HIS A 207 -1.75 3.61 -1.57
CA HIS A 207 -1.31 4.47 -2.66
C HIS A 207 -1.49 3.82 -4.04
N PHE A 208 -1.63 4.71 -5.01
CA PHE A 208 -1.45 4.43 -6.42
C PHE A 208 -0.09 4.95 -6.87
N TYR A 209 0.63 4.13 -7.63
CA TYR A 209 1.93 4.40 -8.20
C TYR A 209 1.88 4.13 -9.70
N LEU A 210 2.47 5.02 -10.49
CA LEU A 210 2.65 4.83 -11.92
C LEU A 210 4.14 4.86 -12.24
N PHE A 211 4.62 3.77 -12.79
CA PHE A 211 6.00 3.64 -13.20
C PHE A 211 6.14 3.63 -14.73
N GLU A 212 7.21 4.23 -15.20
CA GLU A 212 7.66 4.27 -16.59
C GLU A 212 8.83 3.30 -16.78
N MET A 213 8.79 2.50 -17.85
CA MET A 213 9.96 1.72 -18.27
C MET A 213 11.12 2.66 -18.62
N ILE A 214 12.34 2.33 -18.20
CA ILE A 214 13.52 3.13 -18.53
C ILE A 214 14.11 2.60 -19.83
N ASP A 215 14.24 3.46 -20.84
CA ASP A 215 14.83 3.10 -22.14
C ASP A 215 16.23 2.49 -21.96
N GLY A 216 16.43 1.30 -22.55
CA GLY A 216 17.69 0.55 -22.46
C GLY A 216 17.93 -0.15 -21.12
N LYS A 217 16.95 -0.17 -20.20
CA LYS A 217 17.03 -0.88 -18.91
C LYS A 217 15.71 -1.61 -18.62
N ASP A 218 15.49 -2.72 -19.32
CA ASP A 218 14.23 -3.47 -19.28
C ASP A 218 13.83 -3.95 -17.87
N ASP A 219 14.79 -4.16 -16.98
CA ASP A 219 14.55 -4.62 -15.61
C ASP A 219 14.23 -3.50 -14.61
N TYR A 220 14.20 -2.24 -15.07
CA TYR A 220 14.03 -1.07 -14.22
C TYR A 220 12.89 -0.18 -14.66
N VAL A 221 12.19 0.33 -13.65
CA VAL A 221 11.11 1.29 -13.83
C VAL A 221 11.35 2.54 -12.99
N ARG A 222 10.97 3.70 -13.51
CA ARG A 222 11.05 4.99 -12.82
C ARG A 222 9.66 5.38 -12.32
N LEU A 223 9.54 5.74 -11.05
CA LEU A 223 8.27 6.25 -10.51
C LEU A 223 8.02 7.66 -11.04
N ILE A 224 6.96 7.85 -11.84
CA ILE A 224 6.63 9.14 -12.45
C ILE A 224 5.42 9.80 -11.82
N PHE A 225 4.52 9.03 -11.20
CA PHE A 225 3.36 9.56 -10.51
C PHE A 225 3.03 8.72 -9.28
N ARG A 226 2.61 9.40 -8.21
CA ARG A 226 2.12 8.76 -6.99
C ARG A 226 0.94 9.57 -6.44
N ALA A 227 -0.09 8.88 -5.95
CA ALA A 227 -1.22 9.51 -5.29
C ALA A 227 -1.70 8.65 -4.12
N PRO A 228 -2.03 9.24 -2.95
CA PRO A 228 -2.70 8.50 -1.90
C PRO A 228 -4.11 8.15 -2.36
N LEU A 229 -4.61 6.95 -2.04
CA LEU A 229 -5.92 6.51 -2.53
C LEU A 229 -7.06 7.44 -2.07
N GLN A 230 -6.93 8.06 -0.90
CA GLN A 230 -7.91 9.04 -0.40
C GLN A 230 -8.05 10.28 -1.30
N SER A 231 -7.10 10.56 -2.20
CA SER A 231 -7.21 11.69 -3.14
C SER A 231 -7.93 11.33 -4.43
N CYS A 232 -8.31 10.06 -4.65
CA CYS A 232 -9.09 9.66 -5.81
C CYS A 232 -10.46 10.35 -5.79
N VAL A 233 -10.73 11.16 -6.81
CA VAL A 233 -12.01 11.83 -7.01
C VAL A 233 -12.95 10.94 -7.81
N GLN A 234 -12.41 10.32 -8.86
CA GLN A 234 -13.24 9.59 -9.81
C GLN A 234 -12.46 8.50 -10.54
N LEU A 235 -13.14 7.36 -10.74
CA LEU A 235 -12.72 6.28 -11.63
C LEU A 235 -13.81 6.12 -12.70
N LYS A 236 -13.47 6.37 -13.97
CA LYS A 236 -14.36 6.20 -15.13
C LYS A 236 -13.86 5.06 -16.01
N ARG A 237 -14.81 4.29 -16.54
CA ARG A 237 -14.60 3.37 -17.66
C ARG A 237 -15.19 3.99 -18.92
N LYS A 238 -14.48 3.94 -20.04
CA LYS A 238 -15.03 4.43 -21.32
C LYS A 238 -16.13 3.46 -21.81
N LYS A 239 -17.27 4.00 -22.24
CA LYS A 239 -18.42 3.19 -22.69
C LYS A 239 -18.07 2.29 -23.88
N ASP A 240 -17.35 2.85 -24.86
CA ASP A 240 -17.04 2.16 -26.12
C ASP A 240 -15.76 1.31 -26.04
N ASN A 241 -15.02 1.39 -24.93
CA ASN A 241 -13.82 0.58 -24.71
C ASN A 241 -13.65 0.29 -23.21
N SER A 242 -14.10 -0.90 -22.79
CA SER A 242 -14.09 -1.31 -21.39
C SER A 242 -12.69 -1.40 -20.78
N THR A 243 -11.65 -1.62 -21.59
CA THR A 243 -10.25 -1.68 -21.15
C THR A 243 -9.66 -0.29 -20.87
N GLN A 244 -10.28 0.77 -21.39
CA GLN A 244 -9.83 2.14 -21.18
C GLN A 244 -10.44 2.73 -19.92
N LEU A 245 -9.59 3.00 -18.94
CA LEU A 245 -9.93 3.58 -17.66
C LEU A 245 -9.36 4.99 -17.53
N SER A 246 -10.07 5.84 -16.81
CA SER A 246 -9.59 7.15 -16.42
C SER A 246 -9.75 7.36 -14.92
N ILE A 247 -8.69 7.84 -14.27
CA ILE A 247 -8.66 8.13 -12.84
C ILE A 247 -8.33 9.60 -12.64
N SER A 248 -9.19 10.31 -11.91
CA SER A 248 -8.98 11.71 -11.53
C SER A 248 -8.56 11.78 -10.06
N TRP A 249 -7.51 12.55 -9.81
CA TRP A 249 -6.90 12.70 -8.50
C TRP A 249 -6.95 14.15 -8.05
N LYS A 250 -7.31 14.39 -6.80
CA LYS A 250 -7.24 15.72 -6.19
C LYS A 250 -5.79 16.00 -5.82
N ASN A 251 -5.20 17.02 -6.43
CA ASN A 251 -3.91 17.52 -5.99
C ASN A 251 -4.12 18.58 -4.89
N TYR A 252 -3.76 18.22 -3.65
CA TYR A 252 -3.93 19.09 -2.49
C TYR A 252 -3.00 20.32 -2.50
N LYS A 253 -1.93 20.32 -3.31
CA LYS A 253 -0.97 21.44 -3.38
C LYS A 253 -1.50 22.60 -4.22
N ASN A 254 -2.11 22.31 -5.37
CA ASN A 254 -2.58 23.33 -6.33
C ASN A 254 -4.11 23.35 -6.49
N LYS A 255 -4.85 22.51 -5.75
CA LYS A 255 -6.31 22.34 -5.83
C LYS A 255 -6.83 21.96 -7.22
N GLN A 256 -5.96 21.51 -8.12
CA GLN A 256 -6.34 21.03 -9.45
C GLN A 256 -6.57 19.51 -9.43
N GLU A 257 -7.36 19.03 -10.37
CA GLU A 257 -7.50 17.61 -10.63
C GLU A 257 -6.46 17.18 -11.66
N GLU A 258 -5.72 16.12 -11.35
CA GLU A 258 -4.83 15.47 -12.30
C GLU A 258 -5.53 14.20 -12.81
N GLN A 259 -5.72 14.12 -14.12
CA GLN A 259 -6.37 12.99 -14.76
C GLN A 259 -5.33 12.08 -15.42
N GLN A 260 -5.47 10.79 -15.19
CA GLN A 260 -4.70 9.76 -15.86
C GLN A 260 -5.63 8.88 -16.68
N ILE A 261 -5.21 8.50 -17.88
CA ILE A 261 -5.99 7.64 -18.80
C ILE A 261 -5.10 6.48 -19.22
N PHE A 262 -5.64 5.27 -19.09
CA PHE A 262 -4.89 4.03 -19.22
C PHE A 262 -5.71 2.98 -19.96
N THR A 263 -5.02 2.08 -20.66
CA THR A 263 -5.61 0.85 -21.20
C THR A 263 -5.04 -0.35 -20.44
N ILE A 264 -5.90 -1.07 -19.72
CA ILE A 264 -5.53 -2.20 -18.86
C ILE A 264 -6.25 -3.46 -19.36
N ASN A 265 -5.50 -4.52 -19.63
CA ASN A 265 -6.09 -5.80 -20.08
C ASN A 265 -6.90 -6.47 -18.96
N GLU A 266 -6.35 -6.53 -17.74
CA GLU A 266 -7.03 -7.06 -16.55
C GLU A 266 -7.90 -6.00 -15.83
N TYR A 267 -8.64 -5.18 -16.59
CA TYR A 267 -9.34 -4.02 -16.03
C TYR A 267 -10.34 -4.39 -14.92
N ASP A 268 -11.09 -5.49 -15.04
CA ASP A 268 -12.06 -5.90 -14.01
C ASP A 268 -11.39 -6.21 -12.67
N LYS A 269 -10.27 -6.95 -12.70
CA LYS A 269 -9.48 -7.28 -11.50
C LYS A 269 -8.87 -6.02 -10.89
N PHE A 270 -8.36 -5.13 -11.73
CA PHE A 270 -7.86 -3.83 -11.28
C PHE A 270 -8.96 -3.01 -10.60
N ILE A 271 -10.11 -2.84 -11.24
CA ILE A 271 -11.26 -2.09 -10.73
C ILE A 271 -11.69 -2.65 -9.37
N ARG A 272 -11.99 -3.96 -9.28
CA ARG A 272 -12.40 -4.60 -8.01
C ARG A 272 -11.39 -4.35 -6.89
N LEU A 273 -10.09 -4.52 -7.17
CA LEU A 273 -9.04 -4.33 -6.18
C LEU A 273 -8.88 -2.86 -5.77
N PHE A 274 -8.87 -1.95 -6.75
CA PHE A 274 -8.77 -0.51 -6.56
C PHE A 274 -9.90 -0.01 -5.66
N LEU A 275 -11.12 -0.44 -5.94
CA LEU A 275 -12.30 -0.06 -5.19
C LEU A 275 -12.33 -0.64 -3.79
N ARG A 276 -11.99 -1.92 -3.64
CA ARG A 276 -11.87 -2.55 -2.33
C ARG A 276 -10.90 -1.78 -1.41
N ARG A 277 -9.79 -1.29 -1.97
CA ARG A 277 -8.79 -0.49 -1.23
C ARG A 277 -9.25 0.94 -1.01
N LEU A 278 -9.88 1.55 -2.02
CA LEU A 278 -10.45 2.89 -1.91
C LEU A 278 -11.55 2.95 -0.82
N ASN A 279 -12.39 1.90 -0.71
CA ASN A 279 -13.44 1.76 0.31
C ASN A 279 -12.90 1.90 1.74
N GLN A 280 -11.61 1.61 1.97
CA GLN A 280 -11.02 1.80 3.28
C GLN A 280 -10.99 3.28 3.69
N TYR A 281 -11.00 4.21 2.73
CA TYR A 281 -10.91 5.66 2.92
C TYR A 281 -12.24 6.39 2.68
N GLN A 282 -13.35 5.66 2.49
CA GLN A 282 -14.59 6.18 1.90
C GLN A 282 -15.53 7.01 2.78
N HIS A 283 -15.03 7.61 3.85
CA HIS A 283 -15.55 8.95 4.19
C HIS A 283 -15.35 9.94 3.00
N VAL A 284 -14.50 9.59 2.03
CA VAL A 284 -14.33 10.25 0.73
C VAL A 284 -15.34 9.70 -0.28
N ARG A 285 -16.35 10.53 -0.59
CA ARG A 285 -17.48 10.30 -1.51
C ARG A 285 -17.07 9.59 -2.81
N MET A 286 -17.60 8.40 -3.07
CA MET A 286 -17.66 7.85 -4.42
C MET A 286 -18.71 8.60 -5.22
N THR A 287 -18.30 9.61 -6.00
CA THR A 287 -19.22 10.24 -6.96
C THR A 287 -19.18 9.46 -8.26
N SER A 288 -20.25 8.73 -8.55
CA SER A 288 -20.50 8.26 -9.90
C SER A 288 -21.53 9.13 -10.60
N ASN A 289 -21.37 9.26 -11.92
CA ASN A 289 -22.29 9.96 -12.81
C ASN A 289 -23.32 9.00 -13.43
N SER A 290 -23.56 7.84 -12.83
CA SER A 290 -24.56 6.86 -13.30
C SER A 290 -25.95 7.46 -13.44
N TYR A 291 -26.25 8.52 -12.68
CA TYR A 291 -27.47 9.33 -12.84
C TYR A 291 -27.63 9.95 -14.25
N MET A 292 -26.55 10.11 -15.02
CA MET A 292 -26.59 10.62 -16.40
C MET A 292 -27.24 9.65 -17.40
N VAL A 293 -27.37 8.37 -17.04
CA VAL A 293 -28.04 7.37 -17.89
C VAL A 293 -29.56 7.58 -17.92
N PHE A 294 -30.11 8.33 -16.97
CA PHE A 294 -31.55 8.52 -16.78
C PHE A 294 -32.14 9.74 -17.49
N GLY A 295 -31.42 10.33 -18.47
CA GLY A 295 -31.93 11.40 -19.34
C GLY A 295 -32.60 12.55 -18.56
N ASP A 296 -33.88 12.79 -18.79
CA ASP A 296 -34.65 13.88 -18.15
C ASP A 296 -34.75 13.75 -16.62
N GLN A 297 -34.58 12.55 -16.07
CA GLN A 297 -34.61 12.29 -14.62
C GLN A 297 -33.26 12.49 -13.94
N GLN A 298 -32.23 12.89 -14.68
CA GLN A 298 -30.85 12.99 -14.21
C GLN A 298 -30.70 13.77 -12.88
N GLN A 299 -31.40 14.91 -12.74
CA GLN A 299 -31.29 15.73 -11.53
C GLN A 299 -31.96 15.07 -10.30
N ALA A 300 -33.12 14.45 -10.49
CA ALA A 300 -33.84 13.77 -9.43
C ALA A 300 -33.05 12.55 -8.93
N GLU A 301 -32.57 11.72 -9.87
CA GLU A 301 -31.76 10.55 -9.56
C GLU A 301 -30.41 10.92 -8.91
N LYS A 302 -29.79 12.02 -9.34
CA LYS A 302 -28.60 12.58 -8.68
C LYS A 302 -28.88 12.97 -7.22
N GLN A 303 -30.01 13.61 -6.94
CA GLN A 303 -30.37 13.99 -5.57
C GLN A 303 -30.64 12.76 -4.71
N LYS A 304 -31.38 11.78 -5.25
CA LYS A 304 -31.71 10.52 -4.60
C LYS A 304 -30.46 9.74 -4.22
N ILE A 305 -29.55 9.48 -5.17
CA ILE A 305 -28.33 8.72 -4.90
C ILE A 305 -27.41 9.46 -3.93
N ASN A 306 -27.28 10.79 -4.04
CA ASN A 306 -26.47 11.57 -3.09
C ASN A 306 -27.02 11.50 -1.65
N SER A 307 -28.34 11.46 -1.49
CA SER A 307 -28.99 11.27 -0.19
C SER A 307 -28.69 9.88 0.37
N ILE A 308 -28.86 8.83 -0.44
CA ILE A 308 -28.53 7.44 -0.06
C ILE A 308 -27.06 7.35 0.37
N MET A 309 -26.14 7.88 -0.42
CA MET A 309 -24.69 7.86 -0.11
C MET A 309 -24.37 8.60 1.18
N LYS A 310 -25.01 9.75 1.43
CA LYS A 310 -24.82 10.52 2.66
C LYS A 310 -25.28 9.72 3.89
N ASN A 311 -26.44 9.07 3.80
CA ASN A 311 -27.01 8.29 4.89
C ASN A 311 -26.23 6.99 5.12
N LEU A 312 -25.77 6.32 4.05
CA LEU A 312 -24.87 5.17 4.16
C LEU A 312 -23.61 5.54 4.92
N ASN A 313 -22.96 6.64 4.55
CA ASN A 313 -21.75 7.08 5.23
C ASN A 313 -21.99 7.41 6.71
N GLN A 314 -23.14 7.98 7.06
CA GLN A 314 -23.48 8.25 8.46
C GLN A 314 -23.69 6.95 9.24
N LEU A 315 -24.43 6.00 8.68
CA LEU A 315 -24.75 4.73 9.35
C LEU A 315 -23.55 3.78 9.39
N GLU A 316 -22.71 3.73 8.36
CA GLU A 316 -21.42 3.00 8.39
C GLU A 316 -20.51 3.55 9.49
N ASN A 317 -20.56 4.85 9.79
CA ASN A 317 -19.77 5.44 10.90
C ASN A 317 -20.38 5.17 12.27
N GLU A 318 -21.70 5.04 12.34
CA GLU A 318 -22.43 4.76 13.58
C GLU A 318 -22.36 3.28 13.95
N ILE A 319 -22.30 2.37 12.98
CA ILE A 319 -22.27 0.92 13.24
C ILE A 319 -21.03 0.50 14.02
N ASP A 320 -19.91 1.20 13.84
CA ASP A 320 -18.66 1.00 14.58
C ASP A 320 -18.75 1.50 16.05
N LYS A 321 -19.76 2.30 16.39
CA LYS A 321 -19.93 2.93 17.71
C LYS A 321 -21.17 2.47 18.47
N LYS A 322 -22.28 2.20 17.79
CA LYS A 322 -23.58 1.76 18.32
C LYS A 322 -24.21 0.74 17.39
N PHE A 323 -24.01 -0.51 17.73
CA PHE A 323 -24.46 -1.65 16.96
C PHE A 323 -25.85 -2.11 17.45
N ASN A 324 -26.91 -1.84 16.69
CA ASN A 324 -28.28 -2.26 17.01
C ASN A 324 -29.08 -2.64 15.75
N GLN A 325 -30.19 -3.35 15.94
CA GLN A 325 -31.02 -3.91 14.86
C GLN A 325 -31.57 -2.83 13.90
N GLN A 326 -31.93 -1.65 14.41
CA GLN A 326 -32.46 -0.56 13.59
C GLN A 326 -31.39 0.00 12.65
N THR A 327 -30.16 0.17 13.14
CA THR A 327 -29.01 0.61 12.33
C THR A 327 -28.69 -0.41 11.24
N ILE A 328 -28.69 -1.71 11.57
CA ILE A 328 -28.42 -2.81 10.62
C ILE A 328 -29.48 -2.83 9.51
N ASN A 329 -30.76 -2.82 9.86
CA ASN A 329 -31.85 -2.85 8.87
C ASN A 329 -31.80 -1.65 7.93
N LYS A 330 -31.58 -0.43 8.47
CA LYS A 330 -31.42 0.77 7.64
C LYS A 330 -30.19 0.69 6.73
N LEU A 331 -29.10 0.09 7.18
CA LEU A 331 -27.90 -0.10 6.36
C LEU A 331 -28.18 -1.08 5.21
N MET A 332 -28.87 -2.19 5.48
CA MET A 332 -29.27 -3.16 4.46
C MET A 332 -30.17 -2.52 3.40
N ASP A 333 -31.19 -1.78 3.82
CA ASP A 333 -32.11 -1.09 2.91
C ASP A 333 -31.39 -0.09 2.00
N LEU A 334 -30.45 0.67 2.56
CA LEU A 334 -29.69 1.65 1.79
C LEU A 334 -28.69 1.00 0.83
N TYR A 335 -28.07 -0.13 1.21
CA TYR A 335 -27.26 -0.91 0.29
C TYR A 335 -28.10 -1.48 -0.85
N GLN A 336 -29.28 -2.00 -0.57
CA GLN A 336 -30.20 -2.51 -1.60
C GLN A 336 -30.58 -1.42 -2.62
N GLN A 337 -30.94 -0.23 -2.15
CA GLN A 337 -31.26 0.92 -3.01
C GLN A 337 -30.04 1.36 -3.85
N ALA A 338 -28.84 1.33 -3.28
CA ALA A 338 -27.62 1.63 -4.03
C ALA A 338 -27.34 0.57 -5.10
N ILE A 339 -27.52 -0.72 -4.79
CA ILE A 339 -27.36 -1.83 -5.75
C ILE A 339 -28.31 -1.65 -6.94
N GLU A 340 -29.60 -1.40 -6.68
CA GLU A 340 -30.61 -1.20 -7.74
C GLU A 340 -30.26 -0.02 -8.64
N PHE A 341 -29.87 1.11 -8.04
CA PHE A 341 -29.49 2.31 -8.78
C PHE A 341 -28.27 2.07 -9.68
N TYR A 342 -27.21 1.48 -9.13
CA TYR A 342 -25.98 1.27 -9.90
C TYR A 342 -26.11 0.11 -10.90
N SER A 343 -26.93 -0.91 -10.60
CA SER A 343 -27.21 -2.02 -11.51
C SER A 343 -27.97 -1.55 -12.74
N SER A 344 -29.02 -0.75 -12.55
CA SER A 344 -29.79 -0.15 -13.65
C SER A 344 -28.96 0.78 -14.52
N ALA A 345 -27.95 1.43 -13.94
CA ALA A 345 -26.99 2.26 -14.68
C ALA A 345 -25.79 1.49 -15.26
N SER A 346 -25.74 0.15 -15.13
CA SER A 346 -24.60 -0.70 -15.52
C SER A 346 -23.26 -0.23 -14.94
N ASP A 347 -23.31 0.31 -13.73
CA ASP A 347 -22.19 0.89 -13.01
C ASP A 347 -21.59 -0.13 -12.04
N TYR A 348 -20.28 -0.38 -12.15
CA TYR A 348 -19.54 -1.33 -11.32
C TYR A 348 -19.77 -1.17 -9.81
N LEU A 349 -20.19 0.02 -9.35
CA LEU A 349 -20.55 0.29 -7.97
C LEU A 349 -21.62 -0.67 -7.43
N TYR A 350 -22.50 -1.22 -8.28
CA TYR A 350 -23.50 -2.20 -7.85
C TYR A 350 -22.84 -3.44 -7.23
N GLU A 351 -21.74 -3.92 -7.81
CA GLU A 351 -21.00 -5.07 -7.28
C GLU A 351 -20.33 -4.76 -5.95
N ILE A 352 -19.90 -3.51 -5.75
CA ILE A 352 -19.35 -3.07 -4.46
C ILE A 352 -20.43 -3.15 -3.38
N TYR A 353 -21.58 -2.54 -3.63
CA TYR A 353 -22.65 -2.50 -2.63
C TYR A 353 -23.25 -3.87 -2.38
N LEU A 354 -23.28 -4.74 -3.40
CA LEU A 354 -23.66 -6.14 -3.25
C LEU A 354 -22.69 -6.88 -2.32
N ASN A 355 -21.38 -6.72 -2.53
CA ASN A 355 -20.38 -7.31 -1.64
C ASN A 355 -20.44 -6.74 -0.22
N LYS A 356 -20.67 -5.42 -0.06
CA LYS A 356 -20.84 -4.79 1.26
C LYS A 356 -22.05 -5.38 2.00
N LEU A 357 -23.18 -5.55 1.31
CA LEU A 357 -24.38 -6.16 1.86
C LEU A 357 -24.13 -7.62 2.27
N GLN A 358 -23.53 -8.42 1.39
CA GLN A 358 -23.17 -9.81 1.68
C GLN A 358 -22.22 -9.92 2.87
N THR A 359 -21.18 -9.08 2.91
CA THR A 359 -20.22 -9.05 4.02
C THR A 359 -20.91 -8.69 5.33
N LEU A 360 -21.80 -7.69 5.32
CA LEU A 360 -22.57 -7.30 6.50
C LEU A 360 -23.39 -8.47 7.04
N ILE A 361 -24.16 -9.15 6.18
CA ILE A 361 -25.04 -10.27 6.57
C ILE A 361 -24.23 -11.48 7.07
N GLN A 362 -23.01 -11.66 6.57
CA GLN A 362 -22.13 -12.75 6.98
C GLN A 362 -21.41 -12.50 8.33
N ARG A 363 -21.44 -11.27 8.87
CA ARG A 363 -20.82 -11.02 10.17
C ARG A 363 -21.58 -11.73 11.29
N GLN A 364 -20.85 -12.42 12.16
CA GLN A 364 -21.42 -13.18 13.27
C GLN A 364 -22.24 -12.30 14.23
N ASP A 365 -21.75 -11.10 14.54
CA ASP A 365 -22.46 -10.16 15.41
C ASP A 365 -23.79 -9.67 14.80
N VAL A 366 -23.81 -9.40 13.50
CA VAL A 366 -25.03 -9.06 12.75
C VAL A 366 -26.02 -10.21 12.80
N GLN A 367 -25.58 -11.45 12.58
CA GLN A 367 -26.45 -12.63 12.61
C GLN A 367 -27.08 -12.83 13.99
N VAL A 368 -26.32 -12.65 15.07
CA VAL A 368 -26.84 -12.75 16.43
C VAL A 368 -27.94 -11.72 16.69
N ILE A 369 -27.74 -10.47 16.25
CA ILE A 369 -28.76 -9.40 16.44
C ILE A 369 -29.98 -9.61 15.55
N LEU A 370 -29.82 -10.11 14.32
CA LEU A 370 -30.94 -10.38 13.42
C LEU A 370 -31.73 -11.64 13.81
N GLN A 371 -31.10 -12.59 14.51
CA GLN A 371 -31.74 -13.83 14.99
C GLN A 371 -32.37 -13.70 16.38
N TYR A 372 -32.01 -12.67 17.16
CA TYR A 372 -32.69 -12.34 18.40
C TYR A 372 -34.11 -11.82 18.07
N LYS A 373 -35.12 -12.67 18.28
CA LYS A 373 -36.54 -12.31 18.26
C LYS A 373 -37.05 -12.06 19.67
#